data_AF-A0A813HG50-F1
#
_entry.id   AF-A0A813HG50-F1
#
_cell.length_a   1.000
_cell.length_b   1.000
_cell.length_c   1.000
_cell.angle_alpha   90.00
_cell.angle_beta   90.00
_cell.angle_gamma   90.00
#
_symmetry.space_group_name_H-M   'P 1'
#
loop_
_entity.id
_entity.type
_entity.pdbx_description
1 polymer ?
#
loop_
_entity_poly.entity_id
_entity_poly.type
_entity_poly.pdbx_seq_one_letter_code
_entity_poly.pdbx_strand_id
1 'polypeptide(L)'
;MLPRRSAWEAELPYERRALTLIQLNRLANYFVESGWLQDRCDESNRSHKDEIAEGRKFQAAANLYAMSDFLVKPLTDPAQFESVSQELRSAAQLLEPTRACCFAEVVHGAPPGVGVLVDIFVSHFWGHLFSRTLAAINAYRAGAAATDLSFWICLFAVNQHSIGDEVGASPNESPFNAALVAASGVVMVVDEDVHPFKRLWCLCEVERVHDLGLAFELIDEGGPIAASSLKMEKMKRVADRALQEAQGQNGGQRMRKVPCATSTRKCRSYWLSLYSGLPLIPGTQRRHCDAGLGKTVFKQWLLVIFLLK
;
A
#
# COMPACT_ATOMS: atom_id res chain seq x y z
N MET A 1 -1.56 -32.70 -15.18
CA MET A 1 -2.97 -32.27 -15.16
C MET A 1 -3.20 -31.65 -13.79
N LEU A 2 -3.14 -30.32 -13.66
CA LEU A 2 -3.42 -29.67 -12.38
C LEU A 2 -4.91 -29.85 -12.08
N PRO A 3 -5.31 -30.20 -10.83
CA PRO A 3 -6.72 -30.35 -10.50
C PRO A 3 -7.41 -29.01 -10.72
N ARG A 4 -8.54 -29.02 -11.46
CA ARG A 4 -9.44 -27.87 -11.51
C ARG A 4 -9.88 -27.59 -10.07
N ARG A 5 -9.38 -26.52 -9.47
CA ARG A 5 -9.98 -25.93 -8.28
C ARG A 5 -11.46 -25.75 -8.59
N SER A 6 -12.30 -26.22 -7.68
CA SER A 6 -13.74 -26.08 -7.81
C SER A 6 -14.11 -24.58 -7.84
N ALA A 7 -15.26 -24.23 -8.43
CA ALA A 7 -15.70 -22.83 -8.49
C ALA A 7 -15.88 -22.19 -7.10
N TRP A 8 -15.94 -22.99 -6.03
CA TRP A 8 -16.03 -22.54 -4.64
C TRP A 8 -14.66 -22.32 -3.95
N GLU A 9 -13.55 -22.68 -4.60
CA GLU A 9 -12.17 -22.50 -4.10
C GLU A 9 -11.39 -21.38 -4.83
N ALA A 10 -12.02 -20.72 -5.81
CA ALA A 10 -11.36 -19.71 -6.62
C ALA A 10 -11.09 -18.45 -5.79
N GLU A 11 -9.81 -18.06 -5.72
CA GLU A 11 -9.38 -16.76 -5.18
C GLU A 11 -10.07 -15.62 -5.93
N LEU A 12 -10.41 -14.54 -5.21
CA LEU A 12 -10.93 -13.34 -5.86
C LEU A 12 -9.90 -12.78 -6.85
N PRO A 13 -10.28 -12.47 -8.10
CA PRO A 13 -9.42 -11.72 -9.03
C PRO A 13 -8.98 -10.40 -8.41
N TYR A 14 -7.73 -9.96 -8.65
CA TYR A 14 -7.13 -8.81 -7.96
C TYR A 14 -7.94 -7.52 -8.12
N GLU A 15 -8.46 -7.28 -9.31
CA GLU A 15 -9.33 -6.14 -9.64
C GLU A 15 -10.69 -6.18 -8.93
N ARG A 16 -11.09 -7.34 -8.40
CA ARG A 16 -12.36 -7.55 -7.67
C ARG A 16 -12.20 -7.52 -6.15
N ARG A 17 -11.04 -7.09 -5.66
CA ARG A 17 -10.74 -7.04 -4.21
C ARG A 17 -10.95 -5.65 -3.60
N ALA A 18 -11.68 -4.77 -4.28
CA ALA A 18 -12.06 -3.47 -3.73
C ALA A 18 -13.14 -3.62 -2.66
N LEU A 19 -13.22 -2.68 -1.72
CA LEU A 19 -14.29 -2.62 -0.72
C LEU A 19 -15.18 -1.42 -1.02
N THR A 20 -16.49 -1.54 -0.81
CA THR A 20 -17.41 -0.41 -0.88
C THR A 20 -17.19 0.55 0.28
N LEU A 21 -17.61 1.80 0.14
CA LEU A 21 -17.53 2.77 1.24
C LEU A 21 -18.32 2.34 2.48
N ILE A 22 -19.46 1.67 2.28
CA ILE A 22 -20.27 1.11 3.38
C ILE A 22 -19.46 0.06 4.16
N GLN A 23 -18.76 -0.83 3.46
CA GLN A 23 -17.90 -1.83 4.10
C GLN A 23 -16.74 -1.17 4.86
N LEU A 24 -16.06 -0.18 4.26
CA LEU A 24 -14.97 0.54 4.92
C LEU A 24 -15.44 1.29 6.19
N ASN A 25 -16.55 2.02 6.10
CA ASN A 25 -17.13 2.74 7.24
C ASN A 25 -17.58 1.78 8.35
N ARG A 26 -18.12 0.61 8.00
CA ARG A 26 -18.45 -0.42 8.99
C ARG A 26 -17.22 -0.90 9.75
N LEU A 27 -16.13 -1.19 9.04
CA LEU A 27 -14.87 -1.61 9.67
C LEU A 27 -14.32 -0.52 10.60
N ALA A 28 -14.33 0.74 10.17
CA ALA A 28 -13.86 1.84 11.00
C ALA A 28 -14.72 2.03 12.25
N ASN A 29 -16.05 2.00 12.12
CA ASN A 29 -16.97 2.14 13.25
C ASN A 29 -16.67 1.10 14.35
N TYR A 30 -16.53 -0.17 13.97
CA TYR A 30 -16.36 -1.25 14.96
C TYR A 30 -14.94 -1.45 15.46
N PHE A 31 -13.92 -1.18 14.64
CA PHE A 31 -12.53 -1.46 15.03
C PHE A 31 -11.72 -0.21 15.36
N VAL A 32 -12.09 0.97 14.87
CA VAL A 32 -11.32 2.20 15.05
C VAL A 32 -12.06 3.21 15.92
N GLU A 33 -13.27 3.60 15.56
CA GLU A 33 -14.06 4.62 16.29
C GLU A 33 -14.52 4.10 17.66
N SER A 34 -14.74 2.79 17.79
CA SER A 34 -15.01 2.13 19.07
C SER A 34 -13.86 2.18 20.07
N GLY A 35 -12.64 2.55 19.63
CA GLY A 35 -11.41 2.49 20.43
C GLY A 35 -10.72 1.14 20.43
N TRP A 36 -11.32 0.09 19.85
CA TRP A 36 -10.79 -1.27 19.91
C TRP A 36 -9.33 -1.40 19.42
N LEU A 37 -9.01 -0.83 18.25
CA LEU A 37 -7.66 -0.87 17.70
C LEU A 37 -6.67 -0.05 18.54
N GLN A 38 -7.13 1.06 19.12
CA GLN A 38 -6.31 1.88 20.01
C GLN A 38 -5.94 1.09 21.27
N ASP A 39 -6.91 0.37 21.85
CA ASP A 39 -6.65 -0.48 23.02
C ASP A 39 -5.63 -1.59 22.71
N ARG A 40 -5.70 -2.22 21.53
CA ARG A 40 -4.70 -3.20 21.07
C ARG A 40 -3.31 -2.56 20.91
N CYS A 41 -3.25 -1.35 20.35
CA CYS A 41 -2.00 -0.61 20.23
C CYS A 41 -1.41 -0.29 21.60
N ASP A 42 -2.22 0.19 22.53
CA ASP A 42 -1.80 0.56 23.88
C ASP A 42 -1.33 -0.66 24.68
N GLU A 43 -2.03 -1.80 24.55
CA GLU A 43 -1.61 -3.06 25.13
C GLU A 43 -0.26 -3.52 24.58
N SER A 44 -0.08 -3.49 23.26
CA SER A 44 1.21 -3.81 22.62
C SER A 44 2.32 -2.88 23.08
N ASN A 45 2.05 -1.57 23.17
CA ASN A 45 3.01 -0.56 23.63
C ASN A 45 3.42 -0.78 25.09
N ARG A 46 2.47 -1.15 25.96
CA ARG A 46 2.77 -1.51 27.36
C ARG A 46 3.65 -2.75 27.45
N SER A 47 3.31 -3.80 26.69
CA SER A 47 4.03 -5.08 26.70
C SER A 47 5.44 -4.98 26.12
N HIS A 48 5.71 -4.00 25.25
CA HIS A 48 7.04 -3.81 24.62
C HIS A 48 7.71 -2.50 25.04
N LYS A 49 7.34 -1.94 26.21
CA LYS A 49 7.80 -0.62 26.66
C LYS A 49 9.33 -0.47 26.63
N ASP A 50 10.05 -1.48 27.08
CA ASP A 50 11.53 -1.44 27.16
C ASP A 50 12.16 -1.49 25.75
N GLU A 51 11.65 -2.33 24.86
CA GLU A 51 12.10 -2.39 23.47
C GLU A 51 11.83 -1.08 22.70
N ILE A 52 10.73 -0.40 23.01
CA ILE A 52 10.41 0.92 22.45
C ILE A 52 11.37 1.97 22.99
N ALA A 53 11.62 1.99 24.31
CA ALA A 53 12.57 2.92 24.92
C ALA A 53 14.00 2.76 24.38
N GLU A 54 14.38 1.52 24.04
CA GLU A 54 15.67 1.19 23.45
C GLU A 54 15.71 1.33 21.91
N GLY A 55 14.62 1.76 21.28
CA GLY A 55 14.53 1.99 19.84
C GLY A 55 14.56 0.71 18.99
N ARG A 56 14.35 -0.46 19.61
CA ARG A 56 14.26 -1.75 18.90
C ARG A 56 12.89 -2.01 18.28
N LYS A 57 11.85 -1.38 18.83
CA LYS A 57 10.48 -1.49 18.33
C LYS A 57 9.86 -0.11 18.19
N PHE A 58 9.09 0.09 17.12
CA PHE A 58 8.31 1.31 16.96
C PHE A 58 7.07 1.27 17.86
N GLN A 59 6.73 2.44 18.41
CA GLN A 59 5.45 2.60 19.10
C GLN A 59 4.30 2.38 18.10
N ALA A 60 3.38 1.49 18.47
CA ALA A 60 2.18 1.23 17.70
C ALA A 60 1.21 2.42 17.77
N ALA A 61 0.58 2.73 16.65
CA ALA A 61 -0.51 3.69 16.54
C ALA A 61 -1.62 3.05 15.68
N ALA A 62 -2.85 3.56 15.77
CA ALA A 62 -4.02 3.07 15.03
C ALA A 62 -3.96 3.38 13.51
N ASN A 63 -2.88 2.96 12.87
CA ASN A 63 -2.58 3.05 11.45
C ASN A 63 -2.71 1.68 10.78
N LEU A 64 -2.36 1.60 9.50
CA LEU A 64 -2.57 0.38 8.72
C LEU A 64 -1.57 -0.73 9.08
N TYR A 65 -0.43 -0.42 9.70
CA TYR A 65 0.43 -1.45 10.29
C TYR A 65 -0.28 -2.16 11.44
N ALA A 66 -0.87 -1.40 12.37
CA ALA A 66 -1.64 -1.98 13.47
C ALA A 66 -2.89 -2.73 12.98
N MET A 67 -3.60 -2.19 11.97
CA MET A 67 -4.70 -2.94 11.35
C MET A 67 -4.22 -4.24 10.70
N SER A 68 -3.05 -4.25 10.04
CA SER A 68 -2.50 -5.47 9.47
C SER A 68 -2.28 -6.54 10.54
N ASP A 69 -1.64 -6.18 11.64
CA ASP A 69 -1.20 -7.12 12.66
C ASP A 69 -2.32 -7.55 13.62
N PHE A 70 -3.23 -6.65 14.01
CA PHE A 70 -4.27 -6.97 14.99
C PHE A 70 -5.61 -7.35 14.37
N LEU A 71 -5.88 -6.94 13.13
CA LEU A 71 -7.18 -7.14 12.49
C LEU A 71 -7.08 -8.03 11.26
N VAL A 72 -6.36 -7.59 10.22
CA VAL A 72 -6.38 -8.24 8.90
C VAL A 72 -5.78 -9.63 8.98
N LYS A 73 -4.55 -9.80 9.48
CA LYS A 73 -3.91 -11.11 9.54
C LYS A 73 -4.71 -12.09 10.43
N PRO A 74 -5.13 -11.73 11.66
CA PRO A 74 -5.92 -12.64 12.47
C PRO A 74 -7.26 -13.05 11.83
N LEU A 75 -7.95 -12.11 11.18
CA LEU A 75 -9.26 -12.39 10.57
C LEU A 75 -9.20 -13.09 9.21
N THR A 76 -8.01 -13.20 8.62
CA THR A 76 -7.81 -13.85 7.32
C THR A 76 -7.01 -15.14 7.42
N ASP A 77 -6.70 -15.58 8.64
CA ASP A 77 -6.08 -16.87 8.93
C ASP A 77 -7.08 -17.71 9.75
N PRO A 78 -7.54 -18.87 9.24
CA PRO A 78 -8.46 -19.75 9.97
C PRO A 78 -7.96 -20.11 11.37
N ALA A 79 -6.64 -20.24 11.56
CA ALA A 79 -6.06 -20.59 12.85
C ALA A 79 -6.13 -19.46 13.89
N GLN A 80 -6.33 -18.22 13.45
CA GLN A 80 -6.36 -17.03 14.31
C GLN A 80 -7.72 -16.32 14.29
N PHE A 81 -8.67 -16.78 13.48
CA PHE A 81 -9.95 -16.12 13.27
C PHE A 81 -10.73 -15.89 14.57
N GLU A 82 -10.66 -16.85 15.50
CA GLU A 82 -11.32 -16.78 16.81
C GLU A 82 -10.65 -15.83 17.81
N SER A 83 -9.44 -15.31 17.51
CA SER A 83 -8.76 -14.33 18.37
C SER A 83 -9.48 -12.97 18.40
N VAL A 84 -10.33 -12.69 17.42
CA VAL A 84 -11.24 -11.55 17.41
C VAL A 84 -12.63 -12.02 17.84
N SER A 85 -13.25 -11.30 18.78
CA SER A 85 -14.50 -11.72 19.41
C SER A 85 -15.62 -11.94 18.38
N GLN A 86 -16.53 -12.88 18.67
CA GLN A 86 -17.65 -13.20 17.79
C GLN A 86 -18.56 -11.99 17.57
N GLU A 87 -18.72 -11.15 18.59
CA GLU A 87 -19.54 -9.93 18.52
C GLU A 87 -19.00 -8.97 17.47
N LEU A 88 -17.68 -8.72 17.48
CA LEU A 88 -17.03 -7.83 16.51
C LEU A 88 -17.07 -8.41 15.10
N ARG A 89 -16.77 -9.71 14.95
CA ARG A 89 -16.85 -10.40 13.66
C ARG A 89 -18.25 -10.32 13.04
N SER A 90 -19.27 -10.60 13.84
CA SER A 90 -20.67 -10.57 13.40
C SER A 90 -21.12 -9.14 13.07
N ALA A 91 -20.77 -8.16 13.91
CA ALA A 91 -21.13 -6.75 13.70
C ALA A 91 -20.50 -6.18 12.43
N ALA A 92 -19.25 -6.58 12.14
CA ALA A 92 -18.56 -6.22 10.91
C ALA A 92 -18.98 -7.06 9.68
N GLN A 93 -19.86 -8.05 9.85
CA GLN A 93 -20.33 -8.98 8.82
C GLN A 93 -19.19 -9.74 8.13
N LEU A 94 -18.25 -10.24 8.93
CA LEU A 94 -17.08 -10.96 8.43
C LEU A 94 -17.35 -12.45 8.36
N LEU A 95 -16.92 -13.08 7.28
CA LEU A 95 -17.05 -14.51 7.08
C LEU A 95 -15.80 -15.25 7.50
N GLU A 96 -15.99 -16.48 7.98
CA GLU A 96 -14.87 -17.32 8.37
C GLU A 96 -14.04 -17.74 7.15
N PRO A 97 -12.73 -17.44 7.14
CA PRO A 97 -11.87 -17.89 6.07
C PRO A 97 -11.69 -19.42 6.14
N THR A 98 -11.68 -20.09 4.99
CA THR A 98 -11.35 -21.53 4.90
C THR A 98 -9.84 -21.77 4.70
N ARG A 99 -9.09 -20.72 4.38
CA ARG A 99 -7.64 -20.69 4.21
C ARG A 99 -7.09 -19.29 4.48
N ALA A 100 -5.78 -19.17 4.63
CA ALA A 100 -5.10 -17.87 4.59
C ALA A 100 -5.46 -17.12 3.27
N CYS A 101 -5.96 -15.90 3.38
CA CYS A 101 -6.52 -15.14 2.26
C CYS A 101 -6.31 -13.62 2.40
N CYS A 102 -6.74 -12.84 1.40
CA CYS A 102 -6.82 -11.39 1.59
C CYS A 102 -8.11 -10.99 2.31
N PHE A 103 -8.12 -9.80 2.91
CA PHE A 103 -9.27 -9.34 3.71
C PHE A 103 -10.54 -9.17 2.89
N ALA A 104 -10.43 -8.77 1.63
CA ALA A 104 -11.57 -8.67 0.72
C ALA A 104 -12.36 -9.99 0.58
N GLU A 105 -11.70 -11.14 0.66
CA GLU A 105 -12.37 -12.44 0.60
C GLU A 105 -13.27 -12.70 1.82
N VAL A 106 -12.86 -12.22 2.99
CA VAL A 106 -13.60 -12.32 4.25
C VAL A 106 -14.78 -11.35 4.30
N VAL A 107 -14.69 -10.22 3.59
CA VAL A 107 -15.73 -9.17 3.56
C VAL A 107 -16.81 -9.44 2.51
N HIS A 108 -16.47 -10.01 1.36
CA HIS A 108 -17.42 -10.18 0.24
C HIS A 108 -18.16 -11.52 0.23
N GLY A 109 -17.81 -12.45 1.10
CA GLY A 109 -18.04 -13.86 0.83
C GLY A 109 -19.49 -14.31 0.58
N ALA A 110 -19.57 -15.43 -0.13
CA ALA A 110 -20.74 -16.15 -0.65
C ALA A 110 -21.61 -15.41 -1.70
N PRO A 111 -21.56 -15.84 -2.98
CA PRO A 111 -20.75 -16.94 -3.50
C PRO A 111 -19.25 -16.58 -3.49
N PRO A 112 -18.36 -17.53 -3.18
CA PRO A 112 -16.93 -17.36 -3.42
C PRO A 112 -16.69 -16.90 -4.87
N GLY A 113 -15.77 -15.96 -5.08
CA GLY A 113 -15.48 -15.42 -6.42
C GLY A 113 -16.26 -14.15 -6.81
N VAL A 114 -17.30 -13.75 -6.06
CA VAL A 114 -18.08 -12.53 -6.32
C VAL A 114 -17.53 -11.37 -5.50
N GLY A 115 -16.40 -10.83 -5.96
CA GLY A 115 -15.83 -9.60 -5.39
C GLY A 115 -16.36 -8.34 -6.08
N VAL A 116 -15.99 -7.18 -5.54
CA VAL A 116 -16.37 -5.86 -6.07
C VAL A 116 -15.23 -5.33 -6.95
N LEU A 117 -15.55 -5.03 -8.21
CA LEU A 117 -14.61 -4.38 -9.14
C LEU A 117 -14.17 -3.03 -8.59
N VAL A 118 -12.88 -2.71 -8.71
CA VAL A 118 -12.34 -1.41 -8.32
C VAL A 118 -12.88 -0.27 -9.19
N ASP A 119 -13.47 0.74 -8.55
CA ASP A 119 -13.71 2.04 -9.18
C ASP A 119 -12.51 2.96 -8.98
N ILE A 120 -12.04 3.06 -7.73
CA ILE A 120 -10.98 3.97 -7.31
C ILE A 120 -9.83 3.19 -6.68
N PHE A 121 -8.64 3.31 -7.26
CA PHE A 121 -7.41 2.83 -6.63
C PHE A 121 -6.94 3.84 -5.58
N VAL A 122 -6.57 3.36 -4.38
CA VAL A 122 -6.10 4.22 -3.29
C VAL A 122 -4.61 4.00 -3.07
N SER A 123 -3.79 4.97 -3.47
CA SER A 123 -2.37 5.05 -3.08
C SER A 123 -2.24 5.70 -1.70
N HIS A 124 -1.46 5.12 -0.79
CA HIS A 124 -1.38 5.62 0.58
C HIS A 124 -0.11 5.19 1.32
N PHE A 125 0.21 5.92 2.40
CA PHE A 125 1.24 5.52 3.37
C PHE A 125 0.63 4.72 4.52
N TRP A 126 1.25 3.59 4.89
CA TRP A 126 0.75 2.71 5.94
C TRP A 126 0.84 3.28 7.36
N GLY A 127 1.76 4.22 7.60
CA GLY A 127 1.91 4.84 8.92
C GLY A 127 0.87 5.93 9.20
N HIS A 128 0.11 6.36 8.19
CA HIS A 128 -0.99 7.30 8.36
C HIS A 128 -2.13 6.63 9.13
N LEU A 129 -2.76 7.37 10.05
CA LEU A 129 -3.88 6.86 10.85
C LEU A 129 -5.03 6.41 9.92
N PHE A 130 -5.64 5.28 10.22
CA PHE A 130 -6.70 4.75 9.35
C PHE A 130 -7.94 5.64 9.38
N SER A 131 -8.29 6.20 10.54
CA SER A 131 -9.41 7.16 10.68
C SER A 131 -9.25 8.35 9.74
N ARG A 132 -8.05 8.91 9.65
CA ARG A 132 -7.72 10.04 8.77
C ARG A 132 -7.76 9.63 7.30
N THR A 133 -7.26 8.44 6.97
CA THR A 133 -7.35 7.86 5.62
C THR A 133 -8.80 7.73 5.17
N LEU A 134 -9.67 7.23 6.05
CA LEU A 134 -11.08 7.06 5.75
C LEU A 134 -11.83 8.40 5.71
N ALA A 135 -11.47 9.37 6.56
CA ALA A 135 -12.00 10.73 6.48
C ALA A 135 -11.70 11.36 5.11
N ALA A 136 -10.49 11.19 4.59
CA ALA A 136 -10.12 11.66 3.26
C ALA A 136 -10.94 11.00 2.15
N ILE A 137 -11.14 9.68 2.22
CA ILE A 137 -11.97 8.93 1.26
C ILE A 137 -13.43 9.40 1.32
N ASN A 138 -13.99 9.62 2.52
CA ASN A 138 -15.36 10.13 2.68
C ASN A 138 -15.50 11.56 2.11
N ALA A 139 -14.53 12.43 2.35
CA ALA A 139 -14.52 13.79 1.82
C ALA A 139 -14.40 13.81 0.29
N TYR A 140 -13.53 12.97 -0.28
CA TYR A 140 -13.43 12.74 -1.72
C TYR A 140 -14.78 12.29 -2.29
N ARG A 141 -15.40 11.27 -1.67
CA ARG A 141 -16.70 10.76 -2.11
C ARG A 141 -17.79 11.82 -2.05
N ALA A 142 -17.83 12.67 -1.02
CA ALA A 142 -18.84 13.72 -0.87
C ALA A 142 -18.84 14.72 -2.06
N GLY A 143 -17.68 14.92 -2.70
CA GLY A 143 -17.55 15.72 -3.91
C GLY A 143 -17.81 14.96 -5.22
N ALA A 144 -17.90 13.62 -5.18
CA ALA A 144 -18.07 12.79 -6.37
C ALA A 144 -19.56 12.62 -6.75
N ALA A 145 -19.83 12.59 -8.05
CA ALA A 145 -21.19 12.39 -8.59
C ALA A 145 -21.72 10.96 -8.40
N ALA A 146 -20.84 9.96 -8.47
CA ALA A 146 -21.22 8.55 -8.34
C ALA A 146 -21.48 8.16 -6.88
N THR A 147 -22.57 7.43 -6.62
CA THR A 147 -22.99 7.19 -5.23
C THR A 147 -22.31 6.02 -4.53
N ASP A 148 -21.94 5.01 -5.30
CA ASP A 148 -21.58 3.68 -4.80
C ASP A 148 -20.18 3.28 -5.25
N LEU A 149 -19.21 4.14 -4.98
CA LEU A 149 -17.81 3.88 -5.30
C LEU A 149 -17.21 2.79 -4.41
N SER A 150 -16.39 1.96 -5.04
CA SER A 150 -15.53 0.97 -4.40
C SER A 150 -14.06 1.38 -4.46
N PHE A 151 -13.32 1.00 -3.42
CA PHE A 151 -11.96 1.45 -3.19
C PHE A 151 -11.04 0.25 -3.03
N TRP A 152 -10.02 0.20 -3.88
CA TRP A 152 -8.95 -0.79 -3.76
C TRP A 152 -7.84 -0.23 -2.87
N ILE A 153 -7.65 -0.83 -1.71
CA ILE A 153 -6.65 -0.43 -0.72
C ILE A 153 -5.76 -1.65 -0.46
N CYS A 154 -4.44 -1.49 -0.63
CA CYS A 154 -3.53 -2.64 -0.62
C CYS A 154 -3.58 -3.47 0.67
N LEU A 155 -3.85 -2.85 1.83
CA LEU A 155 -4.03 -3.55 3.10
C LEU A 155 -5.12 -4.64 3.02
N PHE A 156 -6.24 -4.36 2.36
CA PHE A 156 -7.39 -5.27 2.31
C PHE A 156 -7.35 -6.19 1.09
N ALA A 157 -6.78 -5.72 -0.02
CA ALA A 157 -6.79 -6.44 -1.28
C ALA A 157 -5.63 -7.44 -1.44
N VAL A 158 -4.50 -7.18 -0.80
CA VAL A 158 -3.32 -8.07 -0.82
C VAL A 158 -3.42 -9.05 0.36
N ASN A 159 -3.16 -10.33 0.11
CA ASN A 159 -2.96 -11.38 1.10
C ASN A 159 -1.70 -11.09 1.95
N GLN A 160 -1.93 -10.63 3.17
CA GLN A 160 -0.88 -10.20 4.11
C GLN A 160 -0.04 -11.36 4.68
N HIS A 161 -0.38 -12.61 4.37
CA HIS A 161 0.35 -13.79 4.83
C HIS A 161 1.50 -14.19 3.89
N SER A 162 1.39 -13.86 2.59
CA SER A 162 2.34 -14.30 1.55
C SER A 162 2.68 -13.19 0.55
N ILE A 163 3.00 -11.99 1.05
CA ILE A 163 3.24 -10.78 0.24
C ILE A 163 4.28 -11.03 -0.88
N GLY A 164 5.36 -11.76 -0.58
CA GLY A 164 6.43 -12.01 -1.55
C GLY A 164 5.97 -12.81 -2.77
N ASP A 165 5.15 -13.84 -2.57
CA ASP A 165 4.62 -14.66 -3.65
C ASP A 165 3.51 -13.92 -4.41
N GLU A 166 2.69 -13.16 -3.68
CA GLU A 166 1.54 -12.48 -4.26
C GLU A 166 1.91 -11.28 -5.14
N VAL A 167 2.89 -10.48 -4.72
CA VAL A 167 3.36 -9.32 -5.51
C VAL A 167 4.11 -9.76 -6.78
N GLY A 168 4.58 -11.01 -6.82
CA GLY A 168 5.20 -11.62 -7.98
C GLY A 168 6.60 -11.08 -8.28
N ALA A 169 7.11 -11.44 -9.46
CA ALA A 169 8.47 -11.09 -9.87
C ALA A 169 8.57 -9.68 -10.48
N SER A 170 7.44 -9.09 -10.89
CA SER A 170 7.39 -7.75 -11.48
C SER A 170 6.13 -6.96 -11.13
N PRO A 171 6.20 -5.60 -11.07
CA PRO A 171 5.04 -4.75 -10.84
C PRO A 171 3.87 -5.02 -11.81
N ASN A 172 4.16 -5.38 -13.06
CA ASN A 172 3.15 -5.67 -14.07
C ASN A 172 2.32 -6.93 -13.76
N GLU A 173 2.92 -7.89 -13.06
CA GLU A 173 2.25 -9.13 -12.62
C GLU A 173 1.57 -8.95 -11.26
N SER A 174 1.85 -7.85 -10.56
CA SER A 174 1.38 -7.63 -9.20
C SER A 174 -0.12 -7.30 -9.13
N PRO A 175 -0.77 -7.53 -7.98
CA PRO A 175 -2.16 -7.13 -7.75
C PRO A 175 -2.41 -5.65 -7.99
N PHE A 176 -1.38 -4.82 -7.76
CA PHE A 176 -1.42 -3.38 -7.94
C PHE A 176 -1.67 -2.99 -9.40
N ASN A 177 -0.94 -3.59 -10.34
CA ASN A 177 -1.14 -3.29 -11.76
C ASN A 177 -2.49 -3.82 -12.28
N ALA A 178 -2.92 -4.99 -11.83
CA ALA A 178 -4.23 -5.53 -12.19
C ALA A 178 -5.36 -4.58 -11.73
N ALA A 179 -5.27 -4.08 -10.50
CA ALA A 179 -6.23 -3.12 -9.98
C ALA A 179 -6.15 -1.76 -10.70
N LEU A 180 -4.95 -1.22 -10.96
CA LEU A 180 -4.76 0.03 -11.68
C LEU A 180 -5.34 -0.02 -13.09
N VAL A 181 -5.12 -1.11 -13.84
CA VAL A 181 -5.67 -1.29 -15.20
C VAL A 181 -7.20 -1.34 -15.19
N ALA A 182 -7.81 -1.83 -14.12
CA ALA A 182 -9.27 -1.94 -14.00
C ALA A 182 -9.93 -0.70 -13.40
N ALA A 183 -9.20 0.15 -12.69
CA ALA A 183 -9.73 1.32 -12.00
C ALA A 183 -10.15 2.41 -12.99
N SER A 184 -11.20 3.16 -12.63
CA SER A 184 -11.65 4.34 -13.38
C SER A 184 -10.92 5.62 -12.96
N GLY A 185 -10.30 5.62 -11.78
CA GLY A 185 -9.50 6.74 -11.28
C GLY A 185 -8.63 6.32 -10.10
N VAL A 186 -7.72 7.21 -9.74
CA VAL A 186 -6.77 6.98 -8.64
C VAL A 186 -6.76 8.18 -7.72
N VAL A 187 -6.80 7.91 -6.41
CA VAL A 187 -6.55 8.90 -5.38
C VAL A 187 -5.28 8.54 -4.63
N MET A 188 -4.53 9.57 -4.20
CA MET A 188 -3.44 9.40 -3.24
C MET A 188 -3.79 10.15 -1.95
N VAL A 189 -3.89 9.40 -0.85
CA VAL A 189 -4.09 9.97 0.48
C VAL A 189 -2.75 10.52 0.96
N VAL A 190 -2.66 11.84 1.10
CA VAL A 190 -1.44 12.52 1.56
C VAL A 190 -1.59 13.00 3.00
N ASP A 191 -0.52 12.85 3.76
CA ASP A 191 -0.40 13.42 5.11
C ASP A 191 0.38 14.74 5.09
N GLU A 192 0.51 15.39 6.24
CA GLU A 192 1.14 16.72 6.34
C GLU A 192 2.59 16.72 5.88
N ASP A 193 3.26 15.59 6.02
CA ASP A 193 4.65 15.32 5.68
C ASP A 193 4.83 14.67 4.32
N VAL A 194 3.72 14.49 3.59
CA VAL A 194 3.60 13.88 2.26
C VAL A 194 4.42 12.59 2.14
N HIS A 195 4.32 11.72 3.16
CA HIS A 195 5.01 10.43 3.22
C HIS A 195 4.79 9.51 2.02
N PRO A 196 3.63 9.48 1.33
CA PRO A 196 3.49 8.69 0.11
C PRO A 196 4.59 8.96 -0.92
N PHE A 197 5.02 10.22 -1.10
CA PHE A 197 6.09 10.57 -2.05
C PHE A 197 7.49 10.13 -1.60
N LYS A 198 7.64 9.65 -0.36
CA LYS A 198 8.88 9.07 0.16
C LYS A 198 8.92 7.54 -0.01
N ARG A 199 7.88 6.94 -0.60
CA ARG A 199 7.69 5.49 -0.70
C ARG A 199 7.79 5.05 -2.15
N LEU A 200 8.73 4.13 -2.43
CA LEU A 200 8.98 3.64 -3.79
C LEU A 200 7.71 3.07 -4.45
N TRP A 201 6.91 2.28 -3.72
CA TRP A 201 5.67 1.69 -4.25
C TRP A 201 4.66 2.76 -4.69
N CYS A 202 4.43 3.79 -3.87
CA CYS A 202 3.54 4.90 -4.22
C CYS A 202 4.04 5.67 -5.45
N LEU A 203 5.36 5.82 -5.61
CA LEU A 203 5.94 6.46 -6.79
C LEU A 203 5.74 5.62 -8.07
N CYS A 204 5.90 4.30 -7.98
CA CYS A 204 5.62 3.39 -9.10
C CYS A 204 4.13 3.40 -9.48
N GLU A 205 3.23 3.51 -8.51
CA GLU A 205 1.79 3.65 -8.77
C GLU A 205 1.50 4.94 -9.53
N VAL A 206 2.08 6.08 -9.13
CA VAL A 206 1.92 7.37 -9.84
C VAL A 206 2.43 7.31 -11.28
N GLU A 207 3.62 6.74 -11.50
CA GLU A 207 4.15 6.53 -12.85
C GLU A 207 3.17 5.68 -13.69
N ARG A 208 2.67 4.59 -13.11
CA ARG A 208 1.77 3.68 -13.81
C ARG A 208 0.43 4.33 -14.15
N VAL A 209 -0.09 5.18 -13.27
CA VAL A 209 -1.29 5.99 -13.49
C VAL A 209 -1.12 6.93 -14.67
N HIS A 210 0.03 7.61 -14.75
CA HIS A 210 0.39 8.45 -15.88
C HIS A 210 0.43 7.66 -17.19
N ASP A 211 1.07 6.48 -17.19
CA ASP A 211 1.17 5.64 -18.40
C ASP A 211 -0.19 5.12 -18.89
N LEU A 212 -1.13 4.90 -17.97
CA LEU A 212 -2.49 4.46 -18.28
C LEU A 212 -3.42 5.64 -18.67
N GLY A 213 -2.99 6.89 -18.48
CA GLY A 213 -3.81 8.07 -18.73
C GLY A 213 -5.03 8.17 -17.80
N LEU A 214 -4.92 7.64 -16.59
CA LEU A 214 -6.02 7.66 -15.61
C LEU A 214 -6.10 9.02 -14.89
N ALA A 215 -7.30 9.37 -14.44
CA ALA A 215 -7.49 10.50 -13.54
C ALA A 215 -6.74 10.26 -12.21
N PHE A 216 -5.99 11.26 -11.75
CA PHE A 216 -5.20 11.20 -10.52
C PHE A 216 -5.48 12.42 -9.64
N GLU A 217 -5.87 12.18 -8.40
CA GLU A 217 -6.17 13.24 -7.44
C GLU A 217 -5.43 13.03 -6.11
N LEU A 218 -4.89 14.12 -5.55
CA LEU A 218 -4.38 14.11 -4.17
C LEU A 218 -5.51 14.48 -3.23
N ILE A 219 -5.68 13.71 -2.16
CA ILE A 219 -6.74 13.91 -1.17
C ILE A 219 -6.18 13.95 0.25
N ASP A 220 -6.77 14.78 1.09
CA ASP A 220 -6.63 14.74 2.56
C ASP A 220 -8.02 14.74 3.22
N GLU A 221 -8.08 14.92 4.53
CA GLU A 221 -9.32 14.92 5.31
C GLU A 221 -10.31 16.02 4.91
N GLY A 222 -9.83 17.06 4.22
CA GLY A 222 -10.65 18.12 3.63
C GLY A 222 -11.18 17.78 2.23
N GLY A 223 -10.78 16.64 1.65
CA GLY A 223 -11.17 16.19 0.31
C GLY A 223 -10.08 16.44 -0.73
N PRO A 224 -10.46 16.64 -2.01
CA PRO A 224 -9.51 16.91 -3.09
C PRO A 224 -8.68 18.17 -2.81
N ILE A 225 -7.35 18.02 -2.89
CA ILE A 225 -6.44 19.14 -2.71
C ILE A 225 -6.29 19.84 -4.05
N ALA A 226 -6.85 21.05 -4.16
CA ALA A 226 -6.71 21.87 -5.35
C ALA A 226 -5.23 22.09 -5.69
N ALA A 227 -4.89 22.09 -6.99
CA ALA A 227 -3.52 22.34 -7.47
C ALA A 227 -2.93 23.68 -6.95
N SER A 228 -3.79 24.66 -6.64
CA SER A 228 -3.41 25.93 -6.03
C SER A 228 -3.13 25.85 -4.52
N SER A 229 -3.69 24.87 -3.82
CA SER A 229 -3.54 24.63 -2.38
C SER A 229 -2.27 23.85 -2.06
N LEU A 230 -1.80 23.02 -3.00
CA LEU A 230 -0.45 22.47 -2.98
C LEU A 230 0.54 23.60 -3.23
N LYS A 231 0.94 24.31 -2.17
CA LYS A 231 2.06 25.24 -2.27
C LYS A 231 3.24 24.45 -2.82
N MET A 232 3.65 24.76 -4.04
CA MET A 232 4.76 24.11 -4.73
C MET A 232 6.03 24.14 -3.87
N GLU A 233 6.17 25.18 -3.04
CA GLU A 233 7.18 25.32 -1.98
C GLU A 233 7.21 24.16 -0.97
N LYS A 234 6.06 23.54 -0.65
CA LYS A 234 5.95 22.42 0.32
C LYS A 234 6.32 21.10 -0.34
N MET A 235 5.79 20.81 -1.54
CA MET A 235 6.20 19.62 -2.31
C MET A 235 7.67 19.66 -2.70
N LYS A 236 8.17 20.83 -3.15
CA LYS A 236 9.59 21.04 -3.46
C LYS A 236 10.46 20.85 -2.23
N ARG A 237 10.09 21.40 -1.06
CA ARG A 237 10.83 21.19 0.19
C ARG A 237 10.85 19.73 0.63
N VAL A 238 9.77 18.99 0.44
CA VAL A 238 9.72 17.55 0.75
C VAL A 238 10.59 16.78 -0.22
N ALA A 239 10.48 17.06 -1.52
CA ALA A 239 11.31 16.43 -2.54
C ALA A 239 12.80 16.70 -2.30
N ASP A 240 13.15 17.94 -1.96
CA ASP A 240 14.51 18.35 -1.61
C ASP A 240 15.00 17.67 -0.32
N ARG A 241 14.14 17.50 0.70
CA ARG A 241 14.48 16.78 1.94
C ARG A 241 14.65 15.28 1.69
N ALA A 242 13.75 14.65 0.95
CA ALA A 242 13.86 13.24 0.57
C ALA A 242 15.14 12.99 -0.27
N LEU A 243 15.49 13.94 -1.15
CA LEU A 243 16.73 13.94 -1.91
C LEU A 243 17.96 14.08 -1.01
N GLN A 244 17.92 14.97 -0.02
CA GLN A 244 19.00 15.15 0.96
C GLN A 244 19.17 13.93 1.87
N GLU A 245 18.09 13.29 2.31
CA GLU A 245 18.13 12.06 3.13
C GLU A 245 18.69 10.87 2.34
N ALA A 246 18.28 10.71 1.07
CA ALA A 246 18.85 9.71 0.17
C ALA A 246 20.33 9.96 -0.15
N GLN A 247 20.78 11.23 -0.13
CA GLN A 247 22.17 11.62 -0.36
C GLN A 247 23.02 11.53 0.92
N GLY A 248 22.45 11.82 2.09
CA GLY A 248 23.12 11.82 3.39
C GLY A 248 23.49 10.44 3.92
N GLN A 249 22.80 9.38 3.49
CA GLN A 249 23.17 8.00 3.85
C GLN A 249 24.48 7.50 3.21
N ASN A 250 25.11 8.28 2.30
CA ASN A 250 26.44 7.99 1.75
C ASN A 250 27.60 8.69 2.48
N GLY A 251 27.31 9.53 3.50
CA GLY A 251 28.31 10.38 4.15
C GLY A 251 28.53 10.03 5.62
N GLY A 252 29.22 8.92 5.91
CA GLY A 252 29.89 8.73 7.20
C GLY A 252 29.17 7.89 8.25
N GLN A 253 29.12 6.58 8.04
CA GLN A 253 29.19 5.63 9.14
C GLN A 253 29.92 4.37 8.68
N ARG A 254 31.08 4.12 9.28
CA ARG A 254 31.84 2.87 9.11
C ARG A 254 31.02 1.76 9.77
N MET A 255 30.13 1.13 9.01
CA MET A 255 29.33 0.00 9.47
C MET A 255 30.25 -1.09 10.05
N ARG A 256 30.16 -1.33 11.36
CA ARG A 256 30.56 -2.60 11.94
C ARG A 256 29.63 -3.66 11.36
N LYS A 257 30.23 -4.71 10.79
CA LYS A 257 29.52 -5.86 10.22
C LYS A 257 28.64 -6.49 11.29
N VAL A 258 27.33 -6.34 11.15
CA VAL A 258 26.36 -7.23 11.78
C VAL A 258 26.10 -8.35 10.76
N PRO A 259 26.39 -9.62 11.07
CA PRO A 259 26.05 -10.72 10.18
C PRO A 259 24.55 -11.01 10.35
N CYS A 260 23.74 -10.57 9.40
CA CYS A 260 22.40 -11.11 9.20
C CYS A 260 22.33 -11.75 7.82
N ALA A 261 22.14 -13.06 7.82
CA ALA A 261 22.06 -13.88 6.63
C ALA A 261 20.71 -13.72 5.94
N THR A 262 20.76 -13.58 4.61
CA THR A 262 19.76 -14.03 3.62
C THR A 262 18.30 -13.56 3.75
N SER A 263 17.93 -12.48 3.02
CA SER A 263 16.68 -12.47 2.21
C SER A 263 16.51 -11.32 1.19
N THR A 264 17.55 -10.56 0.81
CA THR A 264 17.35 -9.38 -0.07
C THR A 264 18.29 -9.24 -1.25
N ARG A 265 19.16 -10.21 -1.58
CA ARG A 265 19.94 -10.11 -2.83
C ARG A 265 18.97 -10.22 -4.01
N LYS A 266 18.78 -9.10 -4.72
CA LYS A 266 18.11 -8.90 -6.01
C LYS A 266 16.56 -8.71 -6.04
N CYS A 267 16.02 -7.54 -5.72
CA CYS A 267 14.96 -6.90 -6.54
C CYS A 267 15.48 -6.26 -7.86
N ARG A 268 16.60 -6.59 -8.52
CA ARG A 268 17.21 -7.80 -9.08
C ARG A 268 18.73 -7.68 -9.44
N SER A 269 19.49 -6.73 -8.85
CA SER A 269 20.59 -5.85 -9.40
C SER A 269 20.25 -4.56 -10.21
N TYR A 270 19.41 -3.64 -9.76
CA TYR A 270 18.07 -4.03 -9.37
C TYR A 270 17.23 -4.36 -10.61
N TRP A 271 16.90 -3.41 -11.46
CA TRP A 271 16.04 -3.70 -12.61
C TRP A 271 16.74 -4.03 -13.95
N LEU A 272 18.08 -4.22 -13.96
CA LEU A 272 18.96 -4.48 -15.15
C LEU A 272 18.35 -4.05 -16.49
N SER A 273 18.62 -2.81 -16.90
CA SER A 273 18.20 -2.23 -18.18
C SER A 273 16.74 -1.76 -18.20
N LEU A 274 16.51 -0.54 -17.72
CA LEU A 274 15.31 0.25 -18.05
C LEU A 274 15.18 0.50 -19.57
N TYR A 275 16.17 0.12 -20.40
CA TYR A 275 16.22 0.33 -21.84
C TYR A 275 17.18 -0.66 -22.52
N SER A 276 16.72 -1.80 -23.03
CA SER A 276 17.46 -2.49 -24.09
C SER A 276 16.55 -3.39 -24.93
N GLY A 277 15.82 -2.74 -25.83
CA GLY A 277 15.58 -3.35 -27.13
C GLY A 277 16.83 -3.17 -27.99
N LEU A 278 17.86 -3.99 -27.81
CA LEU A 278 18.96 -4.23 -28.76
C LEU A 278 19.61 -5.60 -28.45
N PRO A 279 20.03 -6.38 -29.46
CA PRO A 279 20.49 -7.75 -29.26
C PRO A 279 21.90 -7.79 -28.63
N LEU A 280 22.09 -8.77 -27.76
CA LEU A 280 23.34 -9.05 -27.05
C LEU A 280 24.47 -9.42 -28.02
N ILE A 281 25.57 -8.65 -28.00
CA ILE A 281 26.88 -9.09 -28.53
C ILE A 281 27.71 -9.61 -27.35
N PRO A 282 28.41 -10.76 -27.45
CA PRO A 282 29.11 -11.35 -26.31
C PRO A 282 30.47 -10.71 -26.07
N GLY A 283 30.74 -10.39 -24.80
CA GLY A 283 32.09 -10.22 -24.25
C GLY A 283 32.47 -8.77 -23.93
N THR A 284 32.47 -8.41 -22.64
CA THR A 284 33.55 -7.67 -21.95
C THR A 284 33.21 -7.37 -20.48
N GLN A 285 34.26 -7.19 -19.69
CA GLN A 285 34.37 -7.26 -18.23
C GLN A 285 33.72 -6.12 -17.42
N ARG A 286 33.50 -6.41 -16.13
CA ARG A 286 33.19 -5.51 -15.00
C ARG A 286 33.84 -4.12 -15.11
N ARG A 287 33.07 -3.06 -14.87
CA ARG A 287 33.53 -1.80 -14.25
C ARG A 287 32.38 -0.98 -13.64
N HIS A 288 32.73 -0.24 -12.59
CA HIS A 288 32.01 0.71 -11.72
C HIS A 288 30.54 1.09 -12.02
N CYS A 289 29.70 1.00 -10.98
CA CYS A 289 28.36 1.60 -10.96
C CYS A 289 28.45 3.08 -10.53
N ASP A 290 28.09 3.98 -11.44
CA ASP A 290 28.05 5.43 -11.25
C ASP A 290 26.83 5.90 -10.43
N ALA A 291 27.05 6.92 -9.60
CA ALA A 291 26.07 7.66 -8.80
C ALA A 291 25.11 8.56 -9.62
N GLY A 292 24.89 8.24 -10.91
CA GLY A 292 24.16 9.07 -11.87
C GLY A 292 22.67 8.74 -12.02
N LEU A 293 22.23 7.50 -11.73
CA LEU A 293 20.87 7.04 -12.06
C LEU A 293 19.76 7.73 -11.25
N GLY A 294 20.00 8.05 -9.98
CA GLY A 294 19.00 8.73 -9.13
C GLY A 294 18.65 10.14 -9.59
N LYS A 295 19.56 10.82 -10.32
CA LYS A 295 19.32 12.17 -10.84
C LYS A 295 18.42 12.17 -12.07
N THR A 296 18.39 11.07 -12.84
CA THR A 296 17.61 10.98 -14.09
C THR A 296 16.14 10.67 -13.82
N VAL A 297 15.87 9.71 -12.93
CA VAL A 297 14.50 9.37 -12.48
C VAL A 297 13.87 10.56 -11.76
N PHE A 298 14.63 11.29 -10.96
CA PHE A 298 14.16 12.50 -10.28
C PHE A 298 13.95 13.70 -11.22
N LYS A 299 14.77 13.84 -12.27
CA LYS A 299 14.52 14.84 -13.33
C LYS A 299 13.27 14.52 -14.14
N GLN A 300 13.00 13.24 -14.40
CA GLN A 300 11.72 12.80 -14.99
C GLN A 300 10.55 13.05 -14.04
N TRP A 301 10.73 12.89 -12.72
CA TRP A 301 9.73 13.20 -11.69
C TRP A 301 9.38 14.70 -11.61
N LEU A 302 10.38 15.58 -11.67
CA LEU A 302 10.15 17.02 -11.82
C LEU A 302 9.44 17.34 -13.15
N LEU A 303 9.75 16.61 -14.22
CA LEU A 303 9.08 16.78 -15.52
C LEU A 303 7.60 16.36 -15.46
N VAL A 304 7.26 15.25 -14.81
CA VAL A 304 5.87 14.78 -14.65
C VAL A 304 5.06 15.77 -13.82
N ILE A 305 5.63 16.34 -12.74
CA ILE A 305 4.99 17.42 -11.98
C ILE A 305 4.82 18.70 -12.81
N PHE A 306 5.75 19.00 -13.73
CA PHE A 306 5.65 20.16 -14.63
C PHE A 306 4.70 19.93 -15.82
N LEU A 307 4.48 18.68 -16.23
CA LEU A 307 3.64 18.28 -17.38
C LEU A 307 2.19 17.98 -17.00
N LEU A 308 1.86 17.85 -15.71
CA LEU A 308 0.48 17.84 -15.19
C LEU A 308 -0.16 19.25 -15.19
N LYS A 309 0.19 20.08 -16.18
CA LYS A 309 -0.40 21.38 -16.49
C LYS A 309 -0.99 21.36 -17.90
#